data_AF-A0A4Q3D090-F1
#
_entry.id   AF-A0A4Q3D090-F1
#
_cell.length_a   1.000
_cell.length_b   1.000
_cell.length_c   1.000
_cell.angle_alpha   90.00
_cell.angle_beta   90.00
_cell.angle_gamma   90.00
#
_symmetry.space_group_name_H-M   'P 1'
#
loop_
_entity.id
_entity.type
_entity.pdbx_description
1 polymer ?
#
loop_
_entity_poly.entity_id
_entity_poly.type
_entity_poly.pdbx_seq_one_letter_code
_entity_poly.pdbx_strand_id
1 'polypeptide(L)'
;IYSALTRRDRHEELIAYAIDGAVEQVKRAFEIANGKGAININVLWEMGGAQRILHGVLEKTRGMVTGVTCGAGMPYKLSEIAASYGVNYLPIVSSGRAFSALWKRAYSKAAEWLAGVVYEDPWLAGGHNGLSNAEDPKVPQDPYPRVKALRDTMRSGGISDDVPIIMAGGVWYLRDWNDWIDNPELGQIVFQFGTRPLLTQESPIPQGWKDHLTKLEPGDVLLHRFSPTGFYSSAVRNPFLRNLEERSERQIAFSMEAAGDHQYKLDVGVKGKSFWVTLGDLGRAREWYGQGFTNGLKTPDNTLVFVTTEEMAVIRKDQADCMGCLSQCGFSAWADTEGNSTGRLADPRSFCIQKTLQDIAHGGPIDQNLMFAGHAAYKFKQDPFYSNGFVPTVKQLVDRILTGD
;
A
#
# COMPACT_ATOMS: atom_id res chain seq x y z
N ILE A 1 1.22 19.69 13.14
CA ILE A 1 -0.16 19.17 13.13
C ILE A 1 -0.46 18.51 14.48
N TYR A 2 0.37 17.60 14.95
CA TYR A 2 0.22 16.95 16.26
C TYR A 2 0.74 17.84 17.40
N SER A 3 -0.02 17.91 18.50
CA SER A 3 0.34 18.68 19.71
C SER A 3 1.06 17.83 20.74
N ALA A 4 0.86 16.51 20.69
CA ALA A 4 1.43 15.57 21.63
C ALA A 4 2.96 15.44 21.54
N LEU A 5 3.60 15.43 22.71
CA LEU A 5 5.06 15.31 22.84
C LEU A 5 5.55 13.87 22.69
N THR A 6 4.77 12.89 23.16
CA THR A 6 5.15 11.47 23.09
C THR A 6 4.59 10.81 21.84
N ARG A 7 5.30 9.78 21.34
CA ARG A 7 4.85 8.99 20.19
C ARG A 7 3.49 8.31 20.44
N ARG A 8 3.25 7.84 21.67
CA ARG A 8 1.99 7.21 22.08
C ARG A 8 0.83 8.20 22.05
N ASP A 9 1.02 9.39 22.61
CA ASP A 9 -0.03 10.40 22.61
C ASP A 9 -0.31 10.93 21.19
N ARG A 10 0.72 11.03 20.33
CA ARG A 10 0.53 11.34 18.90
C ARG A 10 -0.27 10.28 18.16
N HIS A 11 -0.13 9.01 18.53
CA HIS A 11 -0.93 7.92 17.96
C HIS A 11 -2.41 8.06 18.34
N GLU A 12 -2.70 8.43 19.58
CA GLU A 12 -4.07 8.72 20.03
C GLU A 12 -4.67 9.93 19.31
N GLU A 13 -3.90 11.02 19.15
CA GLU A 13 -4.31 12.17 18.33
C GLU A 13 -4.59 11.75 16.88
N LEU A 14 -3.73 10.90 16.29
CA LEU A 14 -3.91 10.39 14.93
C LEU A 14 -5.19 9.57 14.77
N ILE A 15 -5.54 8.72 15.74
CA ILE A 15 -6.81 7.97 15.73
C ILE A 15 -8.00 8.92 15.79
N ALA A 16 -7.96 9.92 16.68
CA ALA A 16 -9.04 10.90 16.80
C ALA A 16 -9.23 11.69 15.49
N TYR A 17 -8.14 12.20 14.91
CA TYR A 17 -8.18 12.92 13.63
C TYR A 17 -8.67 12.03 12.48
N ALA A 18 -8.28 10.75 12.45
CA ALA A 18 -8.74 9.81 11.44
C ALA A 18 -10.25 9.58 11.53
N ILE A 19 -10.81 9.43 12.75
CA ILE A 19 -12.25 9.30 12.95
C ILE A 19 -12.97 10.56 12.50
N ASP A 20 -12.56 11.73 13.00
CA ASP A 20 -13.27 12.98 12.71
C ASP A 20 -13.19 13.34 11.22
N GLY A 21 -12.01 13.17 10.61
CA GLY A 21 -11.81 13.37 9.18
C GLY A 21 -12.64 12.41 8.33
N ALA A 22 -12.67 11.12 8.67
CA ALA A 22 -13.47 10.14 7.93
C ALA A 22 -14.97 10.39 8.07
N VAL A 23 -15.45 10.76 9.26
CA VAL A 23 -16.86 11.12 9.48
C VAL A 23 -17.26 12.31 8.62
N GLU A 24 -16.42 13.34 8.56
CA GLU A 24 -16.66 14.51 7.72
C GLU A 24 -16.73 14.13 6.23
N GLN A 25 -15.81 13.28 5.75
CA GLN A 25 -15.83 12.81 4.37
C GLN A 25 -17.07 11.97 4.05
N VAL A 26 -17.51 11.09 4.97
CA VAL A 26 -18.72 10.29 4.79
C VAL A 26 -19.96 11.19 4.70
N LYS A 27 -20.08 12.20 5.57
CA LYS A 27 -21.20 13.15 5.52
C LYS A 27 -21.26 13.92 4.20
N ARG A 28 -20.12 14.45 3.75
CA ARG A 28 -20.02 15.14 2.46
C ARG A 28 -20.39 14.22 1.30
N ALA A 29 -19.86 12.99 1.29
CA ALA A 29 -20.18 12.01 0.27
C ALA A 29 -21.69 11.69 0.25
N PHE A 30 -22.30 11.54 1.42
CA PHE A 30 -23.74 11.28 1.57
C PHE A 30 -24.60 12.43 1.05
N GLU A 31 -24.23 13.67 1.37
CA GLU A 31 -24.90 14.87 0.87
C GLU A 31 -24.77 15.01 -0.66
N ILE A 32 -23.56 14.83 -1.19
CA ILE A 32 -23.29 14.93 -2.64
C ILE A 32 -24.02 13.82 -3.41
N ALA A 33 -24.01 12.59 -2.88
CA ALA A 33 -24.70 11.46 -3.49
C ALA A 33 -26.22 11.68 -3.54
N ASN A 34 -26.79 12.38 -2.56
CA ASN A 34 -28.22 12.73 -2.50
C ASN A 34 -29.14 11.51 -2.78
N GLY A 35 -28.87 10.40 -2.08
CA GLY A 35 -29.60 9.14 -2.22
C GLY A 35 -29.28 8.33 -3.47
N LYS A 36 -28.30 8.73 -4.29
CA LYS A 36 -27.89 8.01 -5.50
C LYS A 36 -26.61 7.20 -5.25
N GLY A 37 -26.75 5.88 -5.36
CA GLY A 37 -25.62 4.95 -5.26
C GLY A 37 -25.24 4.62 -3.81
N ALA A 38 -24.34 3.64 -3.68
CA ALA A 38 -23.81 3.18 -2.41
C ALA A 38 -22.58 3.99 -1.98
N ILE A 39 -22.40 4.16 -0.68
CA ILE A 39 -21.21 4.79 -0.10
C ILE A 39 -20.44 3.75 0.68
N ASN A 40 -19.27 3.41 0.16
CA ASN A 40 -18.36 2.48 0.82
C ASN A 40 -17.18 3.24 1.43
N ILE A 41 -16.71 2.77 2.58
CA ILE A 41 -15.43 3.21 3.14
C ILE A 41 -14.38 2.14 2.91
N ASN A 42 -13.15 2.56 2.59
CA ASN A 42 -12.01 1.66 2.48
C ASN A 42 -11.14 1.75 3.74
N VAL A 43 -10.82 0.61 4.34
CA VAL A 43 -9.99 0.52 5.55
C VAL A 43 -8.73 -0.28 5.25
N LEU A 44 -7.57 0.35 5.47
CA LEU A 44 -6.28 -0.33 5.53
C LEU A 44 -6.15 -1.01 6.90
N TRP A 45 -6.12 -2.35 6.94
CA TRP A 45 -6.14 -3.05 8.23
C TRP A 45 -4.86 -2.88 9.04
N GLU A 46 -3.71 -2.73 8.37
CA GLU A 46 -2.40 -2.53 8.99
C GLU A 46 -2.14 -1.06 9.39
N MET A 47 -3.18 -0.25 9.40
CA MET A 47 -3.17 1.04 10.08
C MET A 47 -3.27 0.84 11.59
N GLY A 48 -2.49 1.62 12.36
CA GLY A 48 -2.60 1.63 13.82
C GLY A 48 -3.99 2.10 14.23
N GLY A 49 -4.64 1.40 15.16
CA GLY A 49 -5.99 1.72 15.61
C GLY A 49 -7.10 1.41 14.61
N ALA A 50 -6.87 0.65 13.53
CA ALA A 50 -7.85 0.40 12.46
C ALA A 50 -9.26 0.02 12.98
N GLN A 51 -9.35 -0.87 13.97
CA GLN A 51 -10.63 -1.27 14.57
C GLN A 51 -11.30 -0.11 15.32
N ARG A 52 -10.54 0.65 16.12
CA ARG A 52 -11.04 1.80 16.88
C ARG A 52 -11.58 2.87 15.94
N ILE A 53 -10.86 3.11 14.84
CA ILE A 53 -11.26 4.06 13.81
C ILE A 53 -12.54 3.59 13.12
N LEU A 54 -12.59 2.32 12.69
CA LEU A 54 -13.77 1.77 12.03
C LEU A 54 -15.03 1.85 12.91
N HIS A 55 -14.93 1.45 14.19
CA HIS A 55 -16.01 1.63 15.16
C HIS A 55 -16.42 3.09 15.30
N GLY A 56 -15.46 4.00 15.47
CA GLY A 56 -15.71 5.43 15.65
C GLY A 56 -16.41 6.08 14.45
N VAL A 57 -16.03 5.67 13.24
CA VAL A 57 -16.65 6.16 12.00
C VAL A 57 -18.07 5.61 11.87
N LEU A 58 -18.25 4.28 11.91
CA LEU A 58 -19.56 3.65 11.70
C LEU A 58 -20.59 4.05 12.75
N GLU A 59 -20.18 4.25 14.00
CA GLU A 59 -21.05 4.75 15.06
C GLU A 59 -21.58 6.16 14.76
N LYS A 60 -20.71 7.05 14.27
CA LYS A 60 -21.06 8.45 13.98
C LYS A 60 -21.74 8.66 12.62
N THR A 61 -21.77 7.63 11.76
CA THR A 61 -22.32 7.70 10.40
C THR A 61 -23.36 6.61 10.11
N ARG A 62 -24.07 6.13 11.14
CA ARG A 62 -25.12 5.11 10.99
C ARG A 62 -26.14 5.53 9.91
N GLY A 63 -26.45 4.62 9.00
CA GLY A 63 -27.37 4.85 7.89
C GLY A 63 -26.76 5.58 6.68
N MET A 64 -25.49 6.02 6.75
CA MET A 64 -24.82 6.70 5.63
C MET A 64 -23.86 5.79 4.84
N VAL A 65 -23.27 4.80 5.52
CA VAL A 65 -22.32 3.85 4.91
C VAL A 65 -23.04 2.57 4.52
N THR A 66 -22.88 2.16 3.26
CA THR A 66 -23.45 0.91 2.71
C THR A 66 -22.56 -0.30 2.97
N GLY A 67 -21.23 -0.11 2.93
CA GLY A 67 -20.30 -1.20 3.18
C GLY A 67 -18.86 -0.76 3.44
N VAL A 68 -18.07 -1.74 3.90
CA VAL A 68 -16.66 -1.56 4.27
C VAL A 68 -15.81 -2.45 3.37
N THR A 69 -14.99 -1.84 2.53
CA THR A 69 -13.94 -2.54 1.78
C THR A 69 -12.67 -2.56 2.63
N CYS A 70 -11.99 -3.69 2.74
CA CYS A 70 -10.83 -3.77 3.64
C CYS A 70 -9.75 -4.71 3.10
N GLY A 71 -8.50 -4.25 3.12
CA GLY A 71 -7.33 -4.97 2.65
C GLY A 71 -6.08 -4.68 3.47
N ALA A 72 -4.92 -5.07 2.92
CA ALA A 72 -3.59 -5.00 3.54
C ALA A 72 -3.56 -5.59 4.95
N GLY A 73 -3.31 -6.90 5.05
CA GLY A 73 -3.32 -7.66 6.30
C GLY A 73 -4.35 -8.79 6.29
N MET A 74 -4.63 -9.38 7.46
CA MET A 74 -5.66 -10.42 7.63
C MET A 74 -6.78 -9.92 8.57
N PRO A 75 -7.78 -9.20 8.03
CA PRO A 75 -8.82 -8.52 8.82
C PRO A 75 -9.89 -9.46 9.39
N TYR A 76 -9.52 -10.35 10.32
CA TYR A 76 -10.44 -11.34 10.92
C TYR A 76 -11.60 -10.74 11.71
N LYS A 77 -11.51 -9.48 12.15
CA LYS A 77 -12.59 -8.81 12.90
C LYS A 77 -13.54 -8.00 12.01
N LEU A 78 -13.23 -7.83 10.72
CA LEU A 78 -14.01 -6.99 9.82
C LEU A 78 -15.49 -7.39 9.75
N SER A 79 -15.78 -8.68 9.53
CA SER A 79 -17.16 -9.15 9.35
C SER A 79 -18.00 -8.97 10.62
N GLU A 80 -17.40 -9.19 11.79
CA GLU A 80 -18.03 -8.97 13.10
C GLU A 80 -18.37 -7.50 13.31
N ILE A 81 -17.40 -6.60 13.02
CA ILE A 81 -17.61 -5.15 13.14
C ILE A 81 -18.71 -4.71 12.17
N ALA A 82 -18.60 -5.06 10.88
CA ALA A 82 -19.57 -4.66 9.85
C ALA A 82 -21.01 -5.12 10.21
N ALA A 83 -21.17 -6.38 10.61
CA ALA A 83 -22.46 -6.92 11.06
C ALA A 83 -23.04 -6.16 12.26
N SER A 84 -22.20 -5.77 13.24
CA SER A 84 -22.66 -5.03 14.42
C SER A 84 -23.24 -3.63 14.12
N TYR A 85 -22.90 -3.06 12.96
CA TYR A 85 -23.44 -1.78 12.47
C TYR A 85 -24.47 -1.93 11.37
N GLY A 86 -24.78 -3.16 10.94
CA GLY A 86 -25.70 -3.43 9.85
C GLY A 86 -25.19 -2.91 8.50
N VAL A 87 -23.88 -2.98 8.25
CA VAL A 87 -23.26 -2.60 6.98
C VAL A 87 -22.62 -3.80 6.32
N ASN A 88 -22.55 -3.80 4.98
CA ASN A 88 -21.91 -4.89 4.25
C ASN A 88 -20.38 -4.85 4.40
N TYR A 89 -19.70 -5.95 4.10
CA TYR A 89 -18.24 -5.97 3.96
C TYR A 89 -17.79 -6.59 2.65
N LEU A 90 -16.64 -6.10 2.17
CA LEU A 90 -15.99 -6.51 0.93
C LEU A 90 -14.50 -6.72 1.20
N PRO A 91 -14.04 -7.95 1.49
CA PRO A 91 -12.63 -8.17 1.75
C PRO A 91 -11.82 -8.11 0.46
N ILE A 92 -10.65 -7.48 0.54
CA ILE A 92 -9.62 -7.50 -0.50
C ILE A 92 -8.71 -8.70 -0.25
N VAL A 93 -8.56 -9.54 -1.27
CA VAL A 93 -7.72 -10.74 -1.24
C VAL A 93 -6.89 -10.85 -2.51
N SER A 94 -5.71 -11.46 -2.40
CA SER A 94 -4.84 -11.74 -3.55
C SER A 94 -4.96 -13.17 -4.09
N SER A 95 -5.72 -14.03 -3.42
CA SER A 95 -5.86 -15.46 -3.76
C SER A 95 -7.05 -16.12 -3.05
N GLY A 96 -7.53 -17.23 -3.62
CA GLY A 96 -8.48 -18.13 -2.95
C GLY A 96 -7.97 -18.66 -1.60
N ARG A 97 -6.66 -18.84 -1.44
CA ARG A 97 -6.07 -19.25 -0.15
C ARG A 97 -6.23 -18.20 0.94
N ALA A 98 -5.96 -16.93 0.63
CA ALA A 98 -6.16 -15.82 1.56
C ALA A 98 -7.65 -15.70 1.94
N PHE A 99 -8.54 -15.78 0.93
CA PHE A 99 -9.98 -15.80 1.17
C PHE A 99 -10.41 -16.97 2.05
N SER A 100 -9.97 -18.20 1.76
CA SER A 100 -10.32 -19.38 2.56
C SER A 100 -9.92 -19.22 4.03
N ALA A 101 -8.78 -18.57 4.30
CA ALA A 101 -8.33 -18.34 5.67
C ALA A 101 -9.24 -17.35 6.41
N LEU A 102 -9.64 -16.25 5.77
CA LEU A 102 -10.60 -15.28 6.33
C LEU A 102 -11.98 -15.92 6.53
N TRP A 103 -12.47 -16.63 5.51
CA TRP A 103 -13.78 -17.27 5.51
C TRP A 103 -13.94 -18.25 6.67
N LYS A 104 -13.05 -19.25 6.76
CA LYS A 104 -13.15 -20.33 7.75
C LYS A 104 -12.96 -19.85 9.19
N ARG A 105 -12.19 -18.78 9.40
CA ARG A 105 -11.85 -18.30 10.76
C ARG A 105 -12.85 -17.25 11.28
N ALA A 106 -13.44 -16.46 10.38
CA ALA A 106 -14.24 -15.32 10.79
C ALA A 106 -15.50 -15.10 9.93
N TYR A 107 -15.35 -14.98 8.61
CA TYR A 107 -16.41 -14.35 7.78
C TYR A 107 -17.65 -15.22 7.60
N SER A 108 -17.51 -16.55 7.66
CA SER A 108 -18.65 -17.47 7.57
C SER A 108 -19.69 -17.27 8.69
N LYS A 109 -19.35 -16.57 9.79
CA LYS A 109 -20.26 -16.25 10.90
C LYS A 109 -21.19 -15.06 10.63
N ALA A 110 -20.91 -14.31 9.56
CA ALA A 110 -21.68 -13.15 9.12
C ALA A 110 -21.75 -13.20 7.58
N ALA A 111 -22.08 -14.38 7.04
CA ALA A 111 -22.07 -14.64 5.61
C ALA A 111 -23.07 -13.75 4.85
N GLU A 112 -24.20 -13.43 5.49
CA GLU A 112 -25.27 -12.59 4.96
C GLU A 112 -24.87 -11.13 4.72
N TRP A 113 -23.77 -10.67 5.31
CA TRP A 113 -23.23 -9.32 5.14
C TRP A 113 -22.11 -9.24 4.09
N LEU A 114 -21.71 -10.36 3.48
CA LEU A 114 -20.72 -10.37 2.41
C LEU A 114 -21.34 -9.86 1.11
N ALA A 115 -20.95 -8.66 0.67
CA ALA A 115 -21.50 -8.06 -0.57
C ALA A 115 -20.66 -8.35 -1.83
N GLY A 116 -19.44 -8.85 -1.66
CA GLY A 116 -18.53 -9.14 -2.76
C GLY A 116 -17.12 -9.40 -2.26
N VAL A 117 -16.26 -9.95 -3.10
CA VAL A 117 -14.85 -10.20 -2.78
C VAL A 117 -13.97 -9.48 -3.79
N VAL A 118 -13.15 -8.53 -3.34
CA VAL A 118 -12.22 -7.85 -4.23
C VAL A 118 -11.00 -8.75 -4.41
N TYR A 119 -10.80 -9.25 -5.63
CA TYR A 119 -9.53 -9.84 -6.03
C TYR A 119 -8.61 -8.70 -6.48
N GLU A 120 -7.55 -8.45 -5.72
CA GLU A 120 -6.54 -7.45 -6.07
C GLU A 120 -5.30 -8.14 -6.62
N ASP A 121 -4.98 -7.84 -7.88
CA ASP A 121 -3.85 -8.42 -8.57
C ASP A 121 -2.53 -8.08 -7.87
N PRO A 122 -1.76 -9.09 -7.40
CA PRO A 122 -0.54 -8.86 -6.63
C PRO A 122 0.61 -8.18 -7.39
N TRP A 123 0.56 -8.16 -8.72
CA TRP A 123 1.61 -7.60 -9.56
C TRP A 123 1.19 -6.33 -10.27
N LEU A 124 -0.10 -6.15 -10.56
CA LEU A 124 -0.56 -5.08 -11.43
C LEU A 124 -1.28 -3.94 -10.70
N ALA A 125 -1.83 -4.20 -9.50
CA ALA A 125 -2.55 -3.20 -8.72
C ALA A 125 -1.60 -2.10 -8.18
N GLY A 126 -2.09 -0.86 -8.08
CA GLY A 126 -1.36 0.24 -7.46
C GLY A 126 -1.44 0.20 -5.93
N GLY A 127 -0.49 0.80 -5.23
CA GLY A 127 -0.54 0.83 -3.76
C GLY A 127 0.02 -0.45 -3.14
N HIS A 128 -0.50 -0.92 -2.01
CA HIS A 128 -0.02 -2.15 -1.36
C HIS A 128 -0.47 -3.40 -2.11
N ASN A 129 0.39 -4.41 -2.20
CA ASN A 129 0.12 -5.63 -2.96
C ASN A 129 0.29 -6.90 -2.12
N GLY A 130 -0.67 -7.83 -2.25
CA GLY A 130 -0.77 -9.06 -1.46
C GLY A 130 0.05 -10.25 -1.94
N LEU A 131 1.31 -10.06 -2.32
CA LEU A 131 2.21 -11.17 -2.69
C LEU A 131 2.55 -12.05 -1.48
N SER A 132 2.51 -13.37 -1.67
CA SER A 132 3.00 -14.35 -0.71
C SER A 132 4.49 -14.65 -0.89
N ASN A 133 5.13 -15.19 0.15
CA ASN A 133 6.56 -15.54 0.12
C ASN A 133 6.92 -16.60 -0.94
N ALA A 134 5.94 -17.32 -1.49
CA ALA A 134 6.14 -18.32 -2.52
C ALA A 134 6.05 -17.75 -3.95
N GLU A 135 5.64 -16.48 -4.08
CA GLU A 135 5.47 -15.82 -5.37
C GLU A 135 6.68 -14.92 -5.66
N ASP A 136 7.13 -14.95 -6.91
CA ASP A 136 8.18 -14.06 -7.38
C ASP A 136 7.58 -12.71 -7.82
N PRO A 137 7.95 -11.58 -7.18
CA PRO A 137 7.48 -10.26 -7.58
C PRO A 137 7.87 -9.87 -9.00
N LYS A 138 8.90 -10.51 -9.59
CA LYS A 138 9.40 -10.21 -10.93
C LYS A 138 8.70 -11.01 -12.04
N VAL A 139 7.83 -11.95 -11.67
CA VAL A 139 7.14 -12.83 -12.62
C VAL A 139 5.63 -12.69 -12.42
N PRO A 140 4.99 -11.67 -13.06
CA PRO A 140 3.56 -11.53 -13.05
C PRO A 140 2.85 -12.77 -13.56
N GLN A 141 1.74 -13.13 -12.93
CA GLN A 141 0.91 -14.27 -13.32
C GLN A 141 -0.38 -13.78 -13.99
N ASP A 142 -0.94 -14.64 -14.84
CA ASP A 142 -2.28 -14.43 -15.37
C ASP A 142 -3.32 -14.43 -14.22
N PRO A 143 -4.16 -13.40 -14.10
CA PRO A 143 -5.18 -13.36 -13.07
C PRO A 143 -6.33 -14.37 -13.29
N TYR A 144 -6.60 -14.84 -14.52
CA TYR A 144 -7.77 -15.69 -14.80
C TYR A 144 -7.79 -16.99 -13.96
N PRO A 145 -6.73 -17.83 -13.95
CA PRO A 145 -6.73 -19.05 -13.15
C PRO A 145 -6.85 -18.78 -11.64
N ARG A 146 -6.34 -17.64 -11.17
CA ARG A 146 -6.37 -17.25 -9.75
C ARG A 146 -7.76 -16.82 -9.32
N VAL A 147 -8.46 -16.06 -10.16
CA VAL A 147 -9.84 -15.64 -9.93
C VAL A 147 -10.80 -16.82 -10.04
N LYS A 148 -10.60 -17.72 -11.00
CA LYS A 148 -11.32 -19.00 -11.05
C LYS A 148 -11.14 -19.80 -9.76
N ALA A 149 -9.90 -19.95 -9.27
CA ALA A 149 -9.63 -20.65 -8.01
C ALA A 149 -10.26 -19.94 -6.78
N LEU A 150 -10.34 -18.61 -6.79
CA LEU A 150 -11.08 -17.85 -5.78
C LEU A 150 -12.58 -18.16 -5.85
N ARG A 151 -13.19 -18.16 -7.04
CA ARG A 151 -14.60 -18.54 -7.23
C ARG A 151 -14.89 -19.95 -6.75
N ASP A 152 -14.03 -20.92 -7.11
CA ASP A 152 -14.16 -22.31 -6.65
C ASP A 152 -14.08 -22.42 -5.11
N THR A 153 -13.24 -21.58 -4.48
CA THR A 153 -13.17 -21.48 -3.02
C THR A 153 -14.44 -20.88 -2.43
N MET A 154 -15.00 -19.83 -3.04
CA MET A 154 -16.26 -19.21 -2.61
C MET A 154 -17.42 -20.20 -2.69
N ARG A 155 -17.54 -20.93 -3.80
CA ARG A 155 -18.56 -22.00 -3.99
C ARG A 155 -18.43 -23.09 -2.93
N SER A 156 -17.20 -23.53 -2.64
CA SER A 156 -16.92 -24.51 -1.58
C SER A 156 -17.32 -24.00 -0.19
N GLY A 157 -17.35 -22.68 0.01
CA GLY A 157 -17.84 -22.02 1.21
C GLY A 157 -19.35 -21.83 1.27
N GLY A 158 -20.11 -22.28 0.24
CA GLY A 158 -21.56 -22.10 0.13
C GLY A 158 -22.00 -20.72 -0.36
N ILE A 159 -21.10 -19.94 -0.98
CA ILE A 159 -21.38 -18.58 -1.46
C ILE A 159 -21.90 -18.64 -2.89
N SER A 160 -23.03 -17.96 -3.15
CA SER A 160 -23.66 -17.89 -4.49
C SER A 160 -22.75 -17.23 -5.52
N ASP A 161 -22.93 -17.61 -6.79
CA ASP A 161 -22.30 -16.95 -7.93
C ASP A 161 -22.79 -15.51 -8.12
N ASP A 162 -23.93 -15.14 -7.53
CA ASP A 162 -24.46 -13.75 -7.50
C ASP A 162 -23.65 -12.83 -6.58
N VAL A 163 -22.84 -13.39 -5.67
CA VAL A 163 -21.88 -12.58 -4.91
C VAL A 163 -20.71 -12.28 -5.83
N PRO A 164 -20.48 -11.01 -6.23
CA PRO A 164 -19.50 -10.69 -7.25
C PRO A 164 -18.08 -10.90 -6.73
N ILE A 165 -17.22 -11.38 -7.62
CA ILE A 165 -15.79 -11.08 -7.49
C ILE A 165 -15.57 -9.72 -8.15
N ILE A 166 -14.83 -8.84 -7.48
CA ILE A 166 -14.43 -7.55 -8.04
C ILE A 166 -12.97 -7.67 -8.47
N MET A 167 -12.71 -7.74 -9.77
CA MET A 167 -11.37 -7.77 -10.36
C MET A 167 -10.74 -6.37 -10.27
N ALA A 168 -9.65 -6.26 -9.51
CA ALA A 168 -8.89 -5.02 -9.32
C ALA A 168 -7.41 -5.22 -9.68
N GLY A 169 -6.81 -4.22 -10.32
CA GLY A 169 -5.41 -4.25 -10.75
C GLY A 169 -5.24 -4.63 -12.22
N GLY A 170 -4.45 -3.85 -12.96
CA GLY A 170 -4.22 -4.05 -14.40
C GLY A 170 -5.40 -3.72 -15.34
N VAL A 171 -6.62 -3.60 -14.82
CA VAL A 171 -7.81 -3.27 -15.62
C VAL A 171 -7.70 -1.86 -16.20
N TRP A 172 -7.84 -1.75 -17.53
CA TRP A 172 -7.86 -0.46 -18.23
C TRP A 172 -9.00 -0.36 -19.24
N TYR A 173 -9.08 -1.32 -20.16
CA TYR A 173 -10.15 -1.44 -21.15
C TYR A 173 -10.96 -2.70 -20.85
N LEU A 174 -12.30 -2.62 -20.83
CA LEU A 174 -13.13 -3.81 -20.60
C LEU A 174 -13.09 -4.80 -21.77
N ARG A 175 -12.81 -4.33 -22.99
CA ARG A 175 -12.63 -5.21 -24.17
C ARG A 175 -11.50 -6.23 -24.00
N ASP A 176 -10.49 -5.90 -23.17
CA ASP A 176 -9.39 -6.82 -22.84
C ASP A 176 -9.84 -7.97 -21.90
N TRP A 177 -11.08 -7.91 -21.39
CA TRP A 177 -11.67 -8.84 -20.42
C TRP A 177 -12.95 -9.50 -20.96
N ASN A 178 -13.16 -9.50 -22.28
CA ASN A 178 -14.39 -10.02 -22.88
C ASN A 178 -14.71 -11.46 -22.42
N ASP A 179 -13.68 -12.31 -22.32
CA ASP A 179 -13.84 -13.72 -21.93
C ASP A 179 -14.13 -13.91 -20.43
N TRP A 180 -14.16 -12.83 -19.64
CA TRP A 180 -14.51 -12.85 -18.21
C TRP A 180 -15.96 -12.49 -17.96
N ILE A 181 -16.57 -11.73 -18.86
CA ILE A 181 -17.95 -11.23 -18.74
C ILE A 181 -18.90 -12.36 -19.14
N ASP A 182 -19.97 -12.55 -18.36
CA ASP A 182 -20.93 -13.65 -18.52
C ASP A 182 -20.30 -15.05 -18.54
N ASN A 183 -19.13 -15.20 -17.91
CA ASN A 183 -18.40 -16.46 -17.85
C ASN A 183 -18.86 -17.32 -16.65
N PRO A 184 -19.45 -18.50 -16.88
CA PRO A 184 -19.96 -19.36 -15.81
C PRO A 184 -18.87 -19.93 -14.90
N GLU A 185 -17.61 -19.99 -15.33
CA GLU A 185 -16.51 -20.41 -14.45
C GLU A 185 -16.24 -19.37 -13.36
N LEU A 186 -16.45 -18.09 -13.67
CA LEU A 186 -16.15 -16.96 -12.79
C LEU A 186 -17.38 -16.46 -12.00
N GLY A 187 -18.60 -16.79 -12.45
CA GLY A 187 -19.83 -16.25 -11.87
C GLY A 187 -19.94 -14.74 -12.10
N GLN A 188 -20.65 -14.02 -11.21
CA GLN A 188 -20.74 -12.57 -11.34
C GLN A 188 -19.36 -11.91 -11.15
N ILE A 189 -18.99 -11.09 -12.12
CA ILE A 189 -17.73 -10.34 -12.16
C ILE A 189 -18.01 -8.84 -12.24
N VAL A 190 -17.25 -8.06 -11.49
CA VAL A 190 -17.23 -6.59 -11.53
C VAL A 190 -15.77 -6.13 -11.66
N PHE A 191 -15.53 -4.96 -12.23
CA PHE A 191 -14.19 -4.41 -12.42
C PHE A 191 -14.00 -3.14 -11.59
N GLN A 192 -12.88 -3.06 -10.86
CA GLN A 192 -12.49 -1.90 -10.07
C GLN A 192 -11.30 -1.19 -10.70
N PHE A 193 -11.43 0.12 -10.86
CA PHE A 193 -10.40 1.00 -11.43
C PHE A 193 -9.83 1.90 -10.33
N GLY A 194 -8.53 1.79 -10.04
CA GLY A 194 -7.84 2.66 -9.09
C GLY A 194 -7.00 3.75 -9.77
N THR A 195 -6.17 3.36 -10.74
CA THR A 195 -5.24 4.29 -11.40
C THR A 195 -5.92 5.22 -12.40
N ARG A 196 -6.83 4.71 -13.23
CA ARG A 196 -7.48 5.49 -14.29
C ARG A 196 -8.28 6.70 -13.75
N PRO A 197 -9.05 6.59 -12.64
CA PRO A 197 -9.75 7.74 -12.06
C PRO A 197 -8.85 8.82 -11.43
N LEU A 198 -7.55 8.56 -11.22
CA LEU A 198 -6.61 9.56 -10.73
C LEU A 198 -6.58 10.80 -11.65
N LEU A 199 -6.70 10.59 -12.96
CA LEU A 199 -6.72 11.66 -13.96
C LEU A 199 -8.16 12.01 -14.37
N THR A 200 -8.91 12.55 -13.40
CA THR A 200 -10.23 13.15 -13.62
C THR A 200 -10.28 14.57 -13.07
N GLN A 201 -11.30 15.34 -13.44
CA GLN A 201 -11.50 16.70 -12.94
C GLN A 201 -11.78 16.70 -11.43
N GLU A 202 -12.56 15.73 -10.96
CA GLU A 202 -13.00 15.58 -9.57
C GLU A 202 -11.89 15.00 -8.67
N SER A 203 -10.91 14.31 -9.25
CA SER A 203 -9.77 13.78 -8.49
C SER A 203 -9.00 14.90 -7.79
N PRO A 204 -8.80 14.83 -6.46
CA PRO A 204 -8.18 15.89 -5.68
C PRO A 204 -6.65 15.89 -5.75
N ILE A 205 -6.04 14.96 -6.50
CA ILE A 205 -4.57 14.92 -6.59
C ILE A 205 -4.02 16.22 -7.20
N PRO A 206 -2.86 16.71 -6.76
CA PRO A 206 -2.28 17.94 -7.29
C PRO A 206 -1.98 17.88 -8.79
N GLN A 207 -1.97 19.04 -9.45
CA GLN A 207 -1.75 19.12 -10.90
C GLN A 207 -0.41 18.51 -11.32
N GLY A 208 0.67 18.70 -10.55
CA GLY A 208 1.96 18.08 -10.86
C GLY A 208 1.93 16.55 -10.89
N TRP A 209 1.05 15.92 -10.09
CA TRP A 209 0.80 14.47 -10.16
C TRP A 209 0.05 14.12 -11.46
N LYS A 210 -1.04 14.84 -11.78
CA LYS A 210 -1.82 14.66 -13.02
C LYS A 210 -0.94 14.78 -14.27
N ASP A 211 -0.11 15.79 -14.32
CA ASP A 211 0.81 16.07 -15.43
C ASP A 211 1.91 15.01 -15.57
N HIS A 212 2.30 14.37 -14.48
CA HIS A 212 3.31 13.31 -14.53
C HIS A 212 2.73 11.99 -15.03
N LEU A 213 1.46 11.68 -14.71
CA LEU A 213 0.79 10.45 -15.16
C LEU A 213 0.80 10.30 -16.69
N THR A 214 0.65 11.41 -17.43
CA THR A 214 0.62 11.41 -18.92
C THR A 214 2.00 11.26 -19.56
N LYS A 215 3.07 11.23 -18.76
CA LYS A 215 4.46 11.11 -19.23
C LYS A 215 5.05 9.72 -18.99
N LEU A 216 4.36 8.88 -18.23
CA LEU A 216 4.84 7.56 -17.84
C LEU A 216 4.96 6.62 -19.06
N GLU A 217 6.05 5.87 -19.08
CA GLU A 217 6.35 4.82 -20.04
C GLU A 217 6.13 3.42 -19.45
N PRO A 218 5.97 2.38 -20.30
CA PRO A 218 6.01 1.00 -19.83
C PRO A 218 7.28 0.73 -19.01
N GLY A 219 7.11 0.28 -17.76
CA GLY A 219 8.21 0.02 -16.82
C GLY A 219 8.49 1.13 -15.80
N ASP A 220 7.82 2.28 -15.90
CA ASP A 220 8.00 3.39 -14.94
C ASP A 220 7.29 3.17 -13.60
N VAL A 221 6.48 2.11 -13.46
CA VAL A 221 5.90 1.70 -12.18
C VAL A 221 6.67 0.50 -11.65
N LEU A 222 7.17 0.61 -10.42
CA LEU A 222 7.96 -0.41 -9.75
C LEU A 222 7.15 -1.06 -8.63
N LEU A 223 7.11 -2.39 -8.64
CA LEU A 223 6.68 -3.20 -7.50
C LEU A 223 7.86 -3.37 -6.54
N HIS A 224 7.87 -2.59 -5.46
CA HIS A 224 8.98 -2.49 -4.51
C HIS A 224 8.61 -3.01 -3.11
N ARG A 225 9.62 -3.28 -2.27
CA ARG A 225 9.44 -3.77 -0.88
C ARG A 225 9.95 -2.81 0.20
N PHE A 226 10.06 -1.52 -0.14
CA PHE A 226 10.51 -0.49 0.81
C PHE A 226 9.43 -0.05 1.79
N SER A 227 8.19 -0.54 1.65
CA SER A 227 7.09 -0.18 2.54
C SER A 227 7.44 -0.53 3.98
N PRO A 228 7.21 0.38 4.96
CA PRO A 228 7.52 0.10 6.36
C PRO A 228 6.67 -1.04 6.96
N THR A 229 5.58 -1.43 6.31
CA THR A 229 4.77 -2.60 6.70
C THR A 229 5.40 -3.94 6.25
N GLY A 230 6.41 -3.90 5.39
CA GLY A 230 7.06 -5.09 4.81
C GLY A 230 6.33 -5.72 3.62
N PHE A 231 5.14 -5.22 3.27
CA PHE A 231 4.41 -5.59 2.07
C PHE A 231 5.07 -5.02 0.81
N TYR A 232 4.83 -5.69 -0.32
CA TYR A 232 5.12 -5.11 -1.62
C TYR A 232 4.17 -3.95 -1.91
N SER A 233 4.63 -3.03 -2.75
CA SER A 233 3.84 -1.88 -3.16
C SER A 233 4.22 -1.39 -4.54
N SER A 234 3.24 -0.99 -5.33
CA SER A 234 3.42 -0.43 -6.68
C SER A 234 3.34 1.09 -6.66
N ALA A 235 4.41 1.75 -7.12
CA ALA A 235 4.54 3.19 -7.19
C ALA A 235 5.37 3.60 -8.42
N VAL A 236 5.20 4.85 -8.86
CA VAL A 236 6.04 5.44 -9.92
C VAL A 236 7.50 5.48 -9.46
N ARG A 237 8.40 4.99 -10.30
CA ARG A 237 9.85 4.91 -10.07
C ARG A 237 10.52 6.26 -10.33
N ASN A 238 10.19 7.23 -9.49
CA ASN A 238 10.75 8.59 -9.48
C ASN A 238 12.12 8.65 -8.75
N PRO A 239 12.80 9.82 -8.70
CA PRO A 239 14.06 9.97 -7.97
C PRO A 239 14.01 9.51 -6.51
N PHE A 240 12.90 9.76 -5.79
CA PHE A 240 12.71 9.28 -4.43
C PHE A 240 12.81 7.75 -4.32
N LEU A 241 12.10 7.01 -5.19
CA LEU A 241 12.12 5.55 -5.17
C LEU A 241 13.48 4.99 -5.60
N ARG A 242 14.12 5.62 -6.60
CA ARG A 242 15.50 5.27 -7.02
C ARG A 242 16.50 5.44 -5.88
N ASN A 243 16.39 6.51 -5.09
CA ASN A 243 17.24 6.69 -3.92
C ASN A 243 17.08 5.54 -2.90
N LEU A 244 15.87 5.01 -2.70
CA LEU A 244 15.63 3.85 -1.81
C LEU A 244 16.24 2.55 -2.37
N GLU A 245 16.18 2.34 -3.69
CA GLU A 245 16.86 1.24 -4.38
C GLU A 245 18.37 1.31 -4.16
N GLU A 246 18.98 2.43 -4.55
CA GLU A 246 20.44 2.62 -4.44
C GLU A 246 20.90 2.56 -2.98
N ARG A 247 20.11 3.11 -2.04
CA ARG A 247 20.39 2.99 -0.60
C ARG A 247 20.42 1.54 -0.17
N SER A 248 19.47 0.73 -0.65
CA SER A 248 19.42 -0.71 -0.32
C SER A 248 20.58 -1.48 -0.95
N GLU A 249 21.14 -1.03 -2.06
CA GLU A 249 22.34 -1.62 -2.69
C GLU A 249 23.63 -1.25 -1.95
N ARG A 250 23.69 -0.06 -1.33
CA ARG A 250 24.81 0.38 -0.48
C ARG A 250 24.81 -0.24 0.91
N GLN A 251 24.68 -1.57 1.00
CA GLN A 251 24.74 -2.29 2.27
C GLN A 251 25.76 -3.43 2.27
N ILE A 252 26.30 -3.74 3.46
CA ILE A 252 27.21 -4.86 3.71
C ILE A 252 26.79 -5.63 4.96
N ALA A 253 26.99 -6.94 4.97
CA ALA A 253 26.86 -7.75 6.18
C ALA A 253 28.04 -7.47 7.12
N PHE A 254 27.83 -7.65 8.43
CA PHE A 254 28.90 -7.53 9.41
C PHE A 254 28.77 -8.57 10.53
N SER A 255 29.87 -8.81 11.25
CA SER A 255 29.88 -9.45 12.57
C SER A 255 30.50 -8.52 13.62
N MET A 256 30.19 -8.77 14.89
CA MET A 256 30.72 -8.00 16.02
C MET A 256 32.16 -8.39 16.38
N GLU A 257 32.60 -9.55 15.93
CA GLU A 257 33.94 -10.12 16.11
C GLU A 257 34.41 -10.77 14.80
N ALA A 258 35.71 -11.04 14.70
CA ALA A 258 36.26 -11.74 13.55
C ALA A 258 35.70 -13.17 13.51
N ALA A 259 34.96 -13.52 12.46
CA ALA A 259 34.27 -14.81 12.37
C ALA A 259 33.98 -15.18 10.91
N GLY A 260 34.19 -16.44 10.53
CA GLY A 260 33.98 -16.90 9.15
C GLY A 260 34.80 -16.08 8.16
N ASP A 261 34.16 -15.53 7.12
CA ASP A 261 34.81 -14.66 6.13
C ASP A 261 34.95 -13.21 6.59
N HIS A 262 34.34 -12.83 7.72
CA HIS A 262 34.46 -11.49 8.31
C HIS A 262 35.76 -11.34 9.09
N GLN A 263 36.87 -11.23 8.37
CA GLN A 263 38.22 -11.16 8.93
C GLN A 263 38.79 -9.73 8.96
N TYR A 264 38.10 -8.76 8.36
CA TYR A 264 38.62 -7.41 8.17
C TYR A 264 37.81 -6.40 8.98
N LYS A 265 38.51 -5.63 9.82
CA LYS A 265 37.88 -4.56 10.60
C LYS A 265 37.48 -3.40 9.68
N LEU A 266 36.22 -3.02 9.73
CA LEU A 266 35.69 -1.85 9.05
C LEU A 266 36.29 -0.58 9.64
N ASP A 267 36.85 0.26 8.77
CA ASP A 267 37.60 1.48 9.15
C ASP A 267 36.93 2.79 8.69
N VAL A 268 35.81 2.70 7.98
CA VAL A 268 35.04 3.82 7.44
C VAL A 268 33.55 3.71 7.81
N GLY A 269 32.84 4.84 7.82
CA GLY A 269 31.38 4.88 7.99
C GLY A 269 30.85 4.63 9.41
N VAL A 270 31.66 4.10 10.33
CA VAL A 270 31.22 3.72 11.68
C VAL A 270 32.03 4.44 12.76
N LYS A 271 31.40 4.69 13.92
CA LYS A 271 32.06 5.26 15.11
C LYS A 271 32.04 4.26 16.27
N GLY A 272 33.18 4.09 16.94
CA GLY A 272 33.28 3.33 18.19
C GLY A 272 33.45 1.81 17.99
N LYS A 273 32.34 1.08 17.80
CA LYS A 273 32.32 -0.40 17.81
C LYS A 273 33.16 -1.00 16.68
N SER A 274 33.83 -2.13 16.95
CA SER A 274 34.49 -2.93 15.91
C SER A 274 33.44 -3.70 15.12
N PHE A 275 33.36 -3.42 13.82
CA PHE A 275 32.56 -4.18 12.86
C PHE A 275 33.54 -4.95 11.98
N TRP A 276 33.27 -6.23 11.77
CA TRP A 276 34.10 -7.10 10.94
C TRP A 276 33.32 -7.49 9.70
N VAL A 277 33.98 -7.41 8.54
CA VAL A 277 33.40 -7.58 7.21
C VAL A 277 34.33 -8.39 6.32
N THR A 278 33.86 -8.82 5.16
CA THR A 278 34.73 -9.45 4.16
C THR A 278 35.70 -8.42 3.54
N LEU A 279 36.77 -8.88 2.90
CA LEU A 279 37.70 -7.98 2.18
C LEU A 279 36.98 -7.20 1.07
N GLY A 280 36.07 -7.85 0.35
CA GLY A 280 35.28 -7.22 -0.71
C GLY A 280 34.36 -6.12 -0.16
N ASP A 281 33.68 -6.40 0.95
CA ASP A 281 32.81 -5.42 1.61
C ASP A 281 33.58 -4.23 2.17
N LEU A 282 34.79 -4.44 2.69
CA LEU A 282 35.67 -3.35 3.11
C LEU A 282 36.04 -2.44 1.93
N GLY A 283 36.34 -3.03 0.77
CA GLY A 283 36.59 -2.30 -0.48
C GLY A 283 35.39 -1.45 -0.89
N ARG A 284 34.19 -2.04 -0.96
CA ARG A 284 32.95 -1.32 -1.30
C ARG A 284 32.63 -0.20 -0.31
N ALA A 285 32.80 -0.44 0.99
CA ALA A 285 32.57 0.56 2.02
C ALA A 285 33.49 1.78 1.86
N ARG A 286 34.78 1.57 1.57
CA ARG A 286 35.74 2.66 1.32
C ARG A 286 35.42 3.42 0.05
N GLU A 287 34.97 2.72 -1.01
CA GLU A 287 34.51 3.35 -2.24
C GLU A 287 33.31 4.28 -1.99
N TRP A 288 32.25 3.78 -1.34
CA TRP A 288 31.08 4.59 -1.01
C TRP A 288 31.42 5.76 -0.08
N TYR A 289 32.34 5.54 0.87
CA TYR A 289 32.84 6.61 1.74
C TYR A 289 33.52 7.72 0.92
N GLY A 290 34.35 7.36 -0.07
CA GLY A 290 34.96 8.31 -1.00
C GLY A 290 33.95 9.05 -1.89
N GLN A 291 32.79 8.44 -2.16
CA GLN A 291 31.66 9.05 -2.87
C GLN A 291 30.76 9.94 -1.97
N GLY A 292 31.06 10.05 -0.67
CA GLY A 292 30.33 10.90 0.27
C GLY A 292 29.30 10.19 1.16
N PHE A 293 29.10 8.87 1.00
CA PHE A 293 28.23 8.06 1.87
C PHE A 293 28.96 7.69 3.17
N THR A 294 29.22 8.70 3.99
CA THR A 294 30.16 8.64 5.12
C THR A 294 29.58 8.09 6.41
N ASN A 295 28.30 7.69 6.44
CA ASN A 295 27.62 7.22 7.64
C ASN A 295 26.98 5.84 7.43
N GLY A 296 27.39 4.85 8.23
CA GLY A 296 26.81 3.52 8.30
C GLY A 296 25.70 3.43 9.35
N LEU A 297 24.50 3.04 8.93
CA LEU A 297 23.35 2.79 9.80
C LEU A 297 23.05 1.30 9.89
N LYS A 298 22.82 0.80 11.10
CA LYS A 298 22.44 -0.61 11.30
C LYS A 298 21.04 -0.89 10.77
N THR A 299 20.87 -2.05 10.17
CA THR A 299 19.57 -2.59 9.78
C THR A 299 19.15 -3.72 10.74
N PRO A 300 17.88 -4.17 10.68
CA PRO A 300 17.42 -5.35 11.42
C PRO A 300 18.08 -6.67 11.01
N ASP A 301 18.73 -6.72 9.84
CA ASP A 301 19.24 -7.95 9.22
C ASP A 301 20.75 -8.15 9.44
N ASN A 302 21.33 -7.50 10.46
CA ASN A 302 22.77 -7.49 10.73
C ASN A 302 23.60 -6.96 9.54
N THR A 303 23.07 -5.96 8.84
CA THR A 303 23.80 -5.22 7.81
C THR A 303 24.02 -3.75 8.22
N LEU A 304 24.99 -3.11 7.59
CA LEU A 304 25.19 -1.67 7.63
C LEU A 304 24.84 -1.09 6.27
N VAL A 305 23.95 -0.10 6.24
CA VAL A 305 23.65 0.69 5.04
C VAL A 305 24.37 2.03 5.08
N PHE A 306 24.98 2.43 3.98
CA PHE A 306 25.79 3.64 3.88
C PHE A 306 24.98 4.77 3.24
N VAL A 307 24.92 5.90 3.96
CA VAL A 307 24.14 7.10 3.61
C VAL A 307 24.98 8.36 3.78
N THR A 308 24.55 9.46 3.15
CA THR A 308 25.15 10.78 3.39
C THR A 308 24.80 11.30 4.79
N THR A 309 25.46 12.39 5.21
CA THR A 309 25.17 13.04 6.50
C THR A 309 23.76 13.64 6.50
N GLU A 310 23.34 14.20 5.38
CA GLU A 310 22.03 14.80 5.17
C GLU A 310 20.93 13.73 5.20
N GLU A 311 21.13 12.61 4.49
CA GLU A 311 20.20 11.48 4.50
C GLU A 311 20.04 10.90 5.92
N MET A 312 21.15 10.71 6.64
CA MET A 312 21.10 10.25 8.04
C MET A 312 20.31 11.21 8.93
N ALA A 313 20.48 12.51 8.76
CA ALA A 313 19.75 13.51 9.55
C ALA A 313 18.23 13.44 9.26
N VAL A 314 17.84 13.31 7.99
CA VAL A 314 16.43 13.16 7.58
C VAL A 314 15.84 11.86 8.15
N ILE A 315 16.52 10.72 8.00
CA ILE A 315 16.04 9.42 8.52
C ILE A 315 15.80 9.50 10.02
N ARG A 316 16.76 10.02 10.79
CA ARG A 316 16.65 10.12 12.25
C ARG A 316 15.54 11.07 12.68
N LYS A 317 15.41 12.21 11.99
CA LYS A 317 14.32 13.16 12.24
C LYS A 317 12.97 12.50 11.99
N ASP A 318 12.78 11.84 10.86
CA ASP A 318 11.50 11.20 10.52
C ASP A 318 11.15 10.04 11.49
N GLN A 319 12.16 9.32 12.01
CA GLN A 319 11.98 8.31 13.04
C GLN A 319 11.58 8.93 14.40
N ALA A 320 12.17 10.06 14.77
CA ALA A 320 11.83 10.79 16.00
C ALA A 320 10.42 11.38 15.93
N ASP A 321 10.06 11.95 14.77
CA ASP A 321 8.78 12.59 14.50
C ASP A 321 7.64 11.58 14.27
N CYS A 322 7.94 10.27 14.33
CA CYS A 322 6.96 9.20 14.18
C CYS A 322 5.71 9.42 15.05
N MET A 323 4.55 9.13 14.46
CA MET A 323 3.21 9.35 15.04
C MET A 323 2.45 8.03 15.27
N GLY A 324 3.08 6.88 15.00
CA GLY A 324 2.47 5.57 15.22
C GLY A 324 1.32 5.24 14.27
N CYS A 325 1.38 5.67 13.01
CA CYS A 325 0.28 5.51 12.05
C CYS A 325 0.00 4.06 11.59
N LEU A 326 0.92 3.12 11.80
CA LEU A 326 0.81 1.73 11.37
C LEU A 326 0.69 0.78 12.57
N SER A 327 0.04 -0.36 12.36
CA SER A 327 -0.01 -1.48 13.32
C SER A 327 1.39 -1.97 13.66
N GLN A 328 2.28 -2.03 12.66
CA GLN A 328 3.70 -2.33 12.78
C GLN A 328 4.47 -1.55 11.71
N CYS A 329 5.53 -0.87 12.12
CA CYS A 329 6.35 -0.03 11.26
C CYS A 329 7.83 -0.39 11.39
N GLY A 330 8.38 -1.03 10.36
CA GLY A 330 9.80 -1.34 10.26
C GLY A 330 10.68 -0.08 10.26
N PHE A 331 10.23 1.02 9.64
CA PHE A 331 11.02 2.25 9.56
C PHE A 331 11.27 2.92 10.92
N SER A 332 10.29 2.92 11.83
CA SER A 332 10.39 3.57 13.15
C SER A 332 10.46 2.61 14.33
N ALA A 333 10.45 1.30 14.03
CA ALA A 333 10.30 0.19 14.98
C ALA A 333 9.03 0.26 15.85
N TRP A 334 8.04 1.07 15.49
CA TRP A 334 6.77 1.19 16.21
C TRP A 334 5.86 -0.03 16.01
N ALA A 335 5.10 -0.39 17.04
CA ALA A 335 3.95 -1.28 16.91
C ALA A 335 2.75 -0.74 17.72
N ASP A 336 1.53 -1.02 17.27
CA ASP A 336 0.30 -0.77 18.01
C ASP A 336 0.01 -1.97 18.94
N THR A 337 0.90 -2.13 19.92
CA THR A 337 0.82 -3.12 21.00
C THR A 337 1.20 -2.46 22.32
N GLU A 338 0.96 -3.13 23.44
CA GLU A 338 1.21 -2.59 24.79
C GLU A 338 2.64 -2.02 24.97
N GLY A 339 3.65 -2.65 24.36
CA GLY A 339 5.06 -2.23 24.41
C GLY A 339 5.46 -1.19 23.35
N ASN A 340 4.56 -0.83 22.44
CA ASN A 340 4.76 0.12 21.35
C ASN A 340 6.02 -0.05 20.49
N SER A 341 6.49 -1.30 20.37
CA SER A 341 7.72 -1.65 19.69
C SER A 341 7.55 -2.97 18.94
N THR A 342 8.18 -3.05 17.76
CA THR A 342 8.30 -4.30 16.99
C THR A 342 9.29 -5.29 17.62
N GLY A 343 10.07 -4.86 18.61
CA GLY A 343 11.20 -5.63 19.15
C GLY A 343 12.40 -5.73 18.22
N ARG A 344 12.36 -5.10 17.04
CA ARG A 344 13.45 -5.04 16.07
C ARG A 344 14.03 -3.63 16.02
N LEU A 345 15.23 -3.50 15.43
CA LEU A 345 15.79 -2.20 15.10
C LEU A 345 14.92 -1.49 14.06
N ALA A 346 14.98 -0.16 14.06
CA ALA A 346 14.40 0.63 13.00
C ALA A 346 15.17 0.39 11.69
N ASP A 347 14.48 0.27 10.56
CA ASP A 347 15.07 -0.04 9.27
C ASP A 347 15.31 1.22 8.42
N PRO A 348 16.56 1.71 8.32
CA PRO A 348 16.90 2.91 7.54
C PRO A 348 16.78 2.72 6.02
N ARG A 349 16.57 1.49 5.54
CA ARG A 349 16.31 1.19 4.12
C ARG A 349 14.87 1.55 3.71
N SER A 350 13.98 1.67 4.69
CA SER A 350 12.60 2.11 4.49
C SER A 350 12.46 3.63 4.67
N PHE A 351 11.23 4.12 4.77
CA PHE A 351 10.89 5.54 4.87
C PHE A 351 9.59 5.75 5.66
N CYS A 352 9.33 6.99 6.05
CA CYS A 352 8.05 7.38 6.66
C CYS A 352 6.97 7.54 5.57
N ILE A 353 6.20 6.47 5.34
CA ILE A 353 5.15 6.46 4.30
C ILE A 353 4.08 7.54 4.50
N GLN A 354 3.68 7.79 5.75
CA GLN A 354 2.68 8.82 6.08
C GLN A 354 3.17 10.20 5.66
N LYS A 355 4.43 10.54 5.96
CA LYS A 355 5.02 11.82 5.58
C LYS A 355 4.98 12.00 4.08
N THR A 356 5.46 11.00 3.34
CA THR A 356 5.57 11.12 1.88
C THR A 356 4.21 11.18 1.19
N LEU A 357 3.22 10.41 1.66
CA LEU A 357 1.87 10.42 1.09
C LEU A 357 1.11 11.69 1.43
N GLN A 358 1.27 12.21 2.65
CA GLN A 358 0.67 13.49 3.03
C GLN A 358 1.28 14.64 2.24
N ASP A 359 2.60 14.69 2.09
CA ASP A 359 3.27 15.77 1.37
C ASP A 359 2.85 15.81 -0.11
N ILE A 360 2.93 14.68 -0.83
CA ILE A 360 2.54 14.64 -2.24
C ILE A 360 1.05 14.91 -2.46
N ALA A 361 0.17 14.49 -1.55
CA ALA A 361 -1.27 14.77 -1.66
C ALA A 361 -1.60 16.26 -1.50
N HIS A 362 -0.72 17.03 -0.85
CA HIS A 362 -0.89 18.47 -0.59
C HIS A 362 0.04 19.34 -1.45
N GLY A 363 0.56 18.80 -2.56
CA GLY A 363 1.33 19.56 -3.55
C GLY A 363 2.85 19.51 -3.36
N GLY A 364 3.34 18.66 -2.47
CA GLY A 364 4.77 18.37 -2.33
C GLY A 364 5.39 17.83 -3.62
N PRO A 365 6.72 18.00 -3.83
CA PRO A 365 7.38 17.61 -5.07
C PRO A 365 7.25 16.11 -5.36
N ILE A 366 6.84 15.76 -6.58
CA ILE A 366 6.71 14.36 -7.01
C ILE A 366 8.03 13.60 -6.92
N ASP A 367 9.16 14.29 -7.13
CA ASP A 367 10.49 13.66 -7.15
C ASP A 367 11.04 13.34 -5.75
N GLN A 368 10.37 13.82 -4.69
CA GLN A 368 10.78 13.65 -3.29
C GLN A 368 9.82 12.78 -2.49
N ASN A 369 8.76 12.26 -3.11
CA ASN A 369 7.69 11.57 -2.43
C ASN A 369 7.24 10.29 -3.12
N LEU A 370 6.56 9.43 -2.38
CA LEU A 370 5.95 8.21 -2.90
C LEU A 370 4.72 8.56 -3.75
N MET A 371 4.74 8.20 -5.03
CA MET A 371 3.64 8.45 -5.97
C MET A 371 2.99 7.12 -6.37
N PHE A 372 1.87 6.77 -5.75
CA PHE A 372 1.18 5.51 -6.06
C PHE A 372 0.55 5.49 -7.45
N ALA A 373 0.74 4.37 -8.15
CA ALA A 373 0.09 4.07 -9.42
C ALA A 373 0.15 2.57 -9.65
N GLY A 374 -0.85 2.03 -10.37
CA GLY A 374 -0.82 0.64 -10.86
C GLY A 374 -0.01 0.54 -12.14
N HIS A 375 0.41 -0.67 -12.49
CA HIS A 375 1.32 -0.91 -13.61
C HIS A 375 0.78 -0.50 -14.98
N ALA A 376 -0.53 -0.32 -15.12
CA ALA A 376 -1.17 0.17 -16.34
C ALA A 376 -1.08 1.71 -16.52
N ALA A 377 -0.45 2.45 -15.60
CA ALA A 377 -0.42 3.92 -15.63
C ALA A 377 0.18 4.51 -16.92
N TYR A 378 1.13 3.81 -17.56
CA TYR A 378 1.69 4.23 -18.86
C TYR A 378 0.62 4.39 -19.95
N LYS A 379 -0.54 3.73 -19.81
CA LYS A 379 -1.65 3.87 -20.75
C LYS A 379 -2.25 5.27 -20.76
N PHE A 380 -2.03 6.12 -19.75
CA PHE A 380 -2.41 7.54 -19.84
C PHE A 380 -1.76 8.26 -21.02
N LYS A 381 -0.51 7.90 -21.34
CA LYS A 381 0.22 8.46 -22.48
C LYS A 381 -0.28 7.92 -23.82
N GLN A 382 -0.75 6.68 -23.84
CA GLN A 382 -1.07 5.94 -25.06
C GLN A 382 -2.54 6.00 -25.45
N ASP A 383 -3.45 6.10 -24.47
CA ASP A 383 -4.88 6.08 -24.68
C ASP A 383 -5.33 7.38 -25.36
N PRO A 384 -5.89 7.32 -26.59
CA PRO A 384 -6.34 8.50 -27.33
C PRO A 384 -7.32 9.38 -26.56
N PHE A 385 -8.01 8.82 -25.57
CA PHE A 385 -8.92 9.57 -24.69
C PHE A 385 -8.21 10.73 -23.97
N TYR A 386 -6.91 10.64 -23.72
CA TYR A 386 -6.12 11.69 -23.05
C TYR A 386 -5.18 12.46 -24.01
N SER A 387 -5.14 12.11 -25.30
CA SER A 387 -4.06 12.49 -26.25
C SER A 387 -3.90 13.99 -26.53
N ASN A 388 -4.88 14.82 -26.22
CA ASN A 388 -4.89 16.28 -26.38
C ASN A 388 -4.85 17.04 -25.04
N GLY A 389 -4.41 16.38 -23.96
CA GLY A 389 -4.47 16.94 -22.61
C GLY A 389 -5.88 16.96 -22.02
N PHE A 390 -6.81 16.21 -22.61
CA PHE A 390 -8.17 16.09 -22.07
C PHE A 390 -8.17 15.39 -20.72
N VAL A 391 -8.74 16.06 -19.73
CA VAL A 391 -9.00 15.51 -18.40
C VAL A 391 -10.51 15.30 -18.27
N PRO A 392 -11.00 14.05 -18.32
CA PRO A 392 -12.43 13.77 -18.26
C PRO A 392 -13.00 14.06 -16.87
N THR A 393 -14.29 14.35 -16.82
CA THR A 393 -15.09 14.15 -15.60
C THR A 393 -15.18 12.65 -15.27
N VAL A 394 -15.45 12.29 -14.01
CA VAL A 394 -15.71 10.90 -13.61
C VAL A 394 -16.85 10.30 -14.44
N LYS A 395 -17.90 11.09 -14.70
CA LYS A 395 -19.00 10.65 -15.56
C LYS A 395 -18.52 10.29 -16.97
N GLN A 396 -17.76 11.16 -17.62
CA GLN A 396 -17.22 10.89 -18.96
C GLN A 396 -16.28 9.68 -18.98
N LEU A 397 -15.51 9.46 -17.91
CA LEU A 397 -14.68 8.28 -17.78
C LEU A 397 -15.54 7.00 -17.68
N VAL A 398 -16.60 7.00 -16.86
CA VAL A 398 -17.52 5.85 -16.75
C VAL A 398 -18.23 5.59 -18.08
N ASP A 399 -18.74 6.64 -18.74
CA ASP A 399 -19.38 6.54 -20.06
C ASP A 399 -18.42 5.91 -21.08
N ARG A 400 -17.12 6.26 -21.02
CA ARG A 400 -16.08 5.67 -21.87
C ARG A 400 -15.85 4.19 -21.55
N ILE A 401 -15.71 3.83 -20.27
CA ILE A 401 -15.52 2.45 -19.81
C ILE A 401 -16.65 1.54 -20.30
N LEU A 402 -17.90 2.00 -20.25
CA LEU A 402 -19.07 1.24 -20.69
C LEU A 402 -19.09 0.94 -22.20
N THR A 403 -18.28 1.64 -23.01
CA THR A 403 -18.10 1.30 -24.44
C THR A 403 -17.14 0.14 -24.68
N GLY A 404 -16.47 -0.34 -23.63
CA GLY A 404 -15.37 -1.31 -23.72
C GLY A 404 -13.98 -0.68 -23.60
N ASP A 405 -13.90 0.66 -23.66
CA ASP A 405 -12.67 1.44 -23.81
C ASP A 405 -12.24 2.27 -22.59
#